data_AF-A0A6B3GV94-F1
#
_entry.id   AF-A0A6B3GV94-F1
#
_cell.length_a   1.000
_cell.length_b   1.000
_cell.length_c   1.000
_cell.angle_alpha   90.00
_cell.angle_beta   90.00
_cell.angle_gamma   90.00
#
_symmetry.space_group_name_H-M   'P 1'
#
loop_
_entity.id
_entity.type
_entity.pdbx_description
1 polymer ?
#
loop_
_entity_poly.entity_id
_entity_poly.type
_entity_poly.pdbx_seq_one_letter_code
_entity_poly.pdbx_strand_id
1 'polypeptide(L)'
;LLLVGTDGRDTITKAEKQKYKLGGAPCHCTDTIMLVHLSADRQRASVVSLPRDSYAEMPAHTDRTTGKHHASHPVKLNAAYAEGGPTLTVRTVENMTKVKIDHYLEVDFTSFMKTVDAVGGVKICTARPMKDSYTGLNLP
;
A
#
# COMPACT_ATOMS: atom_id res chain seq x y z
N LEU A 1 -10.12 4.95 -7.56
CA LEU A 1 -8.73 4.50 -7.84
C LEU A 1 -8.20 3.73 -6.64
N LEU A 2 -7.36 2.73 -6.89
CA LEU A 2 -6.68 1.99 -5.83
C LEU A 2 -5.30 2.60 -5.62
N LEU A 3 -5.02 3.04 -4.39
CA LEU A 3 -3.68 3.45 -3.98
C LEU A 3 -3.06 2.31 -3.17
N VAL A 4 -1.87 1.88 -3.60
CA VAL A 4 -1.12 0.81 -2.98
C VAL A 4 0.26 1.31 -2.58
N GLY A 5 0.59 1.20 -1.30
CA GLY A 5 1.93 1.41 -0.77
C GLY A 5 2.71 0.10 -0.76
N THR A 6 3.92 0.10 -1.31
CA THR A 6 4.80 -1.08 -1.35
C THR A 6 6.03 -0.88 -0.48
N ASP A 7 6.47 -1.96 0.18
CA ASP A 7 7.73 -1.97 0.93
C ASP A 7 8.95 -2.31 0.05
N GLY A 8 9.00 -1.71 -1.14
CA GLY A 8 10.15 -1.81 -2.03
C GLY A 8 11.30 -0.97 -1.50
N ARG A 9 12.37 -1.61 -1.00
CA ARG A 9 13.58 -0.92 -0.49
C ARG A 9 14.83 -1.22 -1.31
N ASP A 10 14.62 -1.74 -2.51
CA ASP A 10 15.66 -2.37 -3.33
C ASP A 10 16.62 -1.32 -3.92
N THR A 11 16.17 -0.07 -4.01
CA THR A 11 16.90 1.07 -4.58
C THR A 11 17.41 2.07 -3.53
N ILE A 12 17.27 1.76 -2.23
CA ILE A 12 17.57 2.70 -1.13
C ILE A 12 19.05 2.60 -0.72
N THR A 13 19.75 3.74 -0.72
CA THR A 13 21.15 3.83 -0.29
C THR A 13 21.29 3.59 1.22
N LYS A 14 22.48 3.18 1.68
CA LYS A 14 22.76 3.04 3.13
C LYS A 14 22.51 4.34 3.89
N ALA A 15 22.82 5.49 3.28
CA ALA A 15 22.59 6.80 3.86
C ALA A 15 21.10 7.11 4.02
N GLU A 16 20.27 6.82 3.01
CA GLU A 16 18.81 6.99 3.09
C GLU A 16 18.19 6.03 4.12
N LYS A 17 18.68 4.78 4.20
CA LYS A 17 18.23 3.83 5.25
C LYS A 17 18.46 4.36 6.66
N GLN A 18 19.62 4.99 6.90
CA GLN A 18 19.92 5.62 8.19
C GLN A 18 19.08 6.88 8.42
N LYS A 19 19.01 7.78 7.42
CA LYS A 19 18.26 9.04 7.48
C LYS A 19 16.79 8.78 7.84
N TYR A 20 16.19 7.80 7.20
CA TYR A 20 14.76 7.48 7.31
C TYR A 20 14.46 6.33 8.27
N LYS A 21 15.47 5.84 9.01
CA LYS A 21 15.36 4.74 9.99
C LYS A 21 14.67 3.49 9.42
N LEU A 22 15.00 3.17 8.16
CA LEU A 22 14.45 2.01 7.46
C LEU A 22 15.24 0.75 7.85
N GLY A 23 14.78 0.06 8.91
CA GLY A 23 15.31 -1.25 9.35
C GLY A 23 14.48 -2.43 8.84
N GLY A 24 15.08 -3.63 8.74
CA GLY A 24 14.40 -4.85 8.27
C GLY A 24 14.76 -5.24 6.82
N ALA A 25 14.40 -6.47 6.44
CA ALA A 25 14.62 -6.99 5.09
C ALA A 25 13.52 -6.46 4.14
N PRO A 26 13.85 -6.06 2.90
CA PRO A 26 12.84 -5.73 1.91
C PRO A 26 11.94 -6.93 1.68
N CYS A 27 10.66 -6.69 1.53
CA CYS A 27 9.75 -7.66 0.95
C CYS A 27 8.91 -6.97 -0.10
N HIS A 28 8.57 -7.70 -1.17
CA HIS A 28 7.58 -7.23 -2.15
C HIS A 28 6.17 -7.36 -1.58
N CYS A 29 5.97 -6.84 -0.36
CA CYS A 29 4.70 -6.80 0.32
C CYS A 29 4.03 -5.45 0.07
N THR A 30 2.71 -5.45 0.13
CA THR A 30 1.93 -4.23 0.28
C THR A 30 1.37 -4.16 1.69
N ASP A 31 1.61 -3.02 2.35
CA ASP A 31 1.12 -2.77 3.71
C ASP A 31 0.06 -1.67 3.77
N THR A 32 -0.11 -0.92 2.68
CA THR A 32 -1.12 0.13 2.58
C THR A 32 -1.95 -0.08 1.34
N ILE A 33 -3.24 -0.34 1.51
CA ILE A 33 -4.20 -0.44 0.41
C ILE A 33 -5.34 0.51 0.73
N MET A 34 -5.57 1.49 -0.13
CA MET A 34 -6.62 2.49 0.06
C MET A 34 -7.47 2.63 -1.19
N LEU A 35 -8.78 2.54 -1.03
CA LEU A 35 -9.72 2.94 -2.07
C LEU A 35 -9.95 4.44 -1.98
N VAL A 36 -9.55 5.16 -3.03
CA VAL A 36 -9.73 6.62 -3.13
C VAL A 36 -10.79 6.90 -4.18
N HIS A 37 -11.83 7.63 -3.79
CA HIS A 37 -12.88 8.11 -4.67
C HIS A 37 -12.88 9.64 -4.69
N LEU A 38 -12.83 10.21 -5.89
CA LEU A 38 -13.00 11.63 -6.13
C LEU A 38 -14.35 11.82 -6.83
N SER A 39 -15.21 12.68 -6.31
CA SER A 39 -16.47 12.99 -6.98
C SER A 39 -16.22 13.65 -8.33
N ALA A 40 -17.14 13.47 -9.28
CA ALA A 40 -16.98 13.99 -10.64
C ALA A 40 -16.80 15.52 -10.69
N ASP A 41 -17.43 16.25 -9.76
CA ASP A 41 -17.31 17.70 -9.57
C ASP A 41 -16.03 18.13 -8.81
N ARG A 42 -15.21 17.16 -8.38
CA ARG A 42 -13.97 17.32 -7.61
C ARG A 42 -14.13 18.05 -6.27
N GLN A 43 -15.34 18.15 -5.75
CA GLN A 43 -15.62 18.80 -4.47
C GLN A 43 -15.46 17.85 -3.27
N ARG A 44 -15.42 16.53 -3.50
CA ARG A 44 -15.31 15.53 -2.44
C ARG A 44 -14.25 14.49 -2.77
N ALA A 45 -13.39 14.25 -1.79
CA ALA A 45 -12.52 13.08 -1.75
C ALA A 45 -12.99 12.16 -0.61
N SER A 46 -13.07 10.86 -0.88
CA SER A 46 -13.34 9.84 0.12
C SER A 46 -12.25 8.79 0.05
N VAL A 47 -11.72 8.41 1.21
CA VAL A 47 -10.66 7.42 1.32
C VAL A 47 -11.12 6.34 2.28
N VAL A 48 -11.02 5.09 1.85
CA VAL A 48 -11.30 3.92 2.67
C VAL A 48 -10.05 3.06 2.73
N SER A 49 -9.47 2.94 3.92
CA SER A 49 -8.35 2.02 4.14
C SER A 49 -8.85 0.59 4.16
N LEU A 50 -8.21 -0.27 3.37
CA LEU A 50 -8.41 -1.72 3.37
C LEU A 50 -7.25 -2.35 4.16
N PRO A 51 -7.51 -2.90 5.36
CA PRO A 51 -6.46 -3.55 6.14
C PRO A 51 -5.74 -4.65 5.36
N ARG A 52 -4.41 -4.69 5.40
CA ARG A 52 -3.59 -5.64 4.64
C ARG A 52 -3.93 -7.11 4.90
N ASP A 53 -4.35 -7.40 6.13
CA ASP A 53 -4.69 -8.75 6.63
C ASP A 53 -6.19 -9.05 6.51
N SER A 54 -6.98 -8.19 5.85
CA SER A 54 -8.38 -8.45 5.57
C SER A 54 -8.54 -9.76 4.80
N TYR A 55 -9.53 -10.55 5.22
CA TYR A 55 -9.90 -11.77 4.52
C TYR A 55 -10.54 -11.43 3.17
N ALA A 56 -9.96 -11.93 2.09
CA ALA A 56 -10.45 -11.73 0.74
C ALA A 56 -10.47 -13.05 -0.01
N GLU A 57 -11.44 -13.19 -0.90
CA GLU A 57 -11.49 -14.28 -1.86
C GLU A 57 -10.72 -13.85 -3.12
N MET A 58 -9.55 -14.44 -3.34
CA MET A 58 -8.71 -14.13 -4.49
C MET A 58 -9.21 -14.89 -5.72
N PRO A 59 -9.48 -14.20 -6.85
CA PRO A 59 -9.91 -14.87 -8.07
C PRO A 59 -8.87 -15.86 -8.60
N ALA A 60 -9.35 -16.83 -9.39
CA ALA A 60 -8.47 -17.73 -10.12
C ALA A 60 -7.46 -16.95 -10.97
N HIS A 61 -6.21 -17.38 -10.90
CA HIS A 61 -5.07 -16.72 -11.53
C HIS A 61 -3.91 -17.70 -11.69
N THR A 62 -2.92 -17.30 -12.49
CA THR A 62 -1.63 -17.99 -12.55
C THR A 62 -0.64 -17.20 -11.70
N ASP A 63 -0.07 -17.86 -10.69
CA ASP A 63 0.96 -17.29 -9.81
C ASP A 63 2.15 -16.86 -10.66
N ARG A 64 2.55 -15.59 -10.55
CA ARG A 64 3.61 -15.01 -11.36
C ARG A 64 4.99 -15.55 -10.99
N THR A 65 5.17 -15.98 -9.75
CA THR A 65 6.43 -16.48 -9.19
C THR A 65 6.60 -17.98 -9.50
N THR A 66 5.56 -18.77 -9.30
CA THR A 66 5.64 -20.24 -9.46
C THR A 66 5.16 -20.74 -10.81
N GLY A 67 4.41 -19.93 -11.57
CA GLY A 67 3.76 -20.32 -12.83
C GLY A 67 2.58 -21.29 -12.65
N LYS A 68 2.20 -21.62 -11.42
CA LYS A 68 1.11 -22.53 -11.12
C LYS A 68 -0.24 -21.84 -11.31
N HIS A 69 -1.23 -22.57 -11.80
CA HIS A 69 -2.61 -22.11 -11.80
C HIS A 69 -3.28 -22.37 -10.45
N HIS A 70 -3.88 -21.33 -9.89
CA HIS A 70 -4.65 -21.36 -8.64
C HIS A 70 -6.13 -21.19 -8.95
N ALA A 71 -6.97 -22.05 -8.37
CA ALA A 71 -8.42 -21.81 -8.34
C ALA A 71 -8.73 -20.59 -7.44
N SER A 72 -9.98 -20.13 -7.41
CA SER A 72 -10.39 -19.14 -6.41
C SER A 72 -10.14 -19.70 -5.01
N HIS A 73 -9.49 -18.93 -4.14
CA HIS A 73 -9.26 -19.34 -2.76
C HIS A 73 -9.16 -18.15 -1.81
N PRO A 74 -9.41 -18.38 -0.51
CA PRO A 74 -9.26 -17.32 0.48
C PRO A 74 -7.81 -17.01 0.77
N VAL A 75 -7.53 -15.73 0.97
CA VAL A 75 -6.22 -15.18 1.34
C VAL A 75 -6.35 -13.95 2.21
N LYS A 76 -5.23 -13.51 2.78
CA LYS A 76 -5.05 -12.13 3.23
C LYS A 76 -4.91 -11.23 2.02
N LEU A 77 -5.54 -10.05 2.05
CA LEU A 77 -5.58 -9.13 0.91
C LEU A 77 -4.19 -8.79 0.34
N ASN A 78 -3.19 -8.60 1.20
CA ASN A 78 -1.82 -8.29 0.76
C ASN A 78 -1.13 -9.42 -0.03
N ALA A 79 -1.57 -10.67 0.12
CA ALA A 79 -1.03 -11.81 -0.61
C ALA A 79 -1.31 -11.70 -2.12
N ALA A 80 -2.41 -11.05 -2.52
CA ALA A 80 -2.73 -10.84 -3.94
C ALA A 80 -1.62 -10.08 -4.68
N TYR A 81 -0.95 -9.14 -4.00
CA TYR A 81 0.18 -8.43 -4.57
C TYR A 81 1.42 -9.33 -4.69
N ALA A 82 1.68 -10.17 -3.67
CA ALA A 82 2.80 -11.09 -3.68
C ALA A 82 2.67 -12.16 -4.79
N GLU A 83 1.46 -12.68 -5.00
CA GLU A 83 1.19 -13.78 -5.94
C GLU A 83 1.02 -13.31 -7.40
N GLY A 84 0.40 -12.15 -7.61
CA GLY A 84 0.06 -11.67 -8.96
C GLY A 84 0.26 -10.18 -9.21
N GLY A 85 0.87 -9.46 -8.28
CA GLY A 85 1.18 -8.04 -8.43
C GLY A 85 -0.05 -7.14 -8.55
N PRO A 86 0.12 -5.92 -9.11
CA PRO A 86 -0.94 -4.91 -9.22
C PRO A 86 -2.27 -5.41 -9.78
N THR A 87 -2.22 -6.17 -10.88
CA THR A 87 -3.41 -6.64 -11.58
C THR A 87 -4.25 -7.58 -10.73
N LEU A 88 -3.60 -8.52 -10.01
CA LEU A 88 -4.32 -9.44 -9.14
C LEU A 88 -4.86 -8.71 -7.91
N THR A 89 -4.10 -7.77 -7.34
CA THR A 89 -4.57 -6.91 -6.24
C THR A 89 -5.83 -6.16 -6.61
N VAL A 90 -5.88 -5.51 -7.79
CA VAL A 90 -7.08 -4.82 -8.26
C VAL A 90 -8.26 -5.79 -8.37
N ARG A 91 -8.07 -6.93 -9.04
CA ARG A 91 -9.14 -7.94 -9.20
C ARG A 91 -9.66 -8.46 -7.87
N THR A 92 -8.78 -8.68 -6.89
CA THR A 92 -9.15 -9.13 -5.54
C THR A 92 -9.93 -8.06 -4.78
N VAL A 93 -9.52 -6.79 -4.86
CA VAL A 93 -10.25 -5.68 -4.24
C VAL A 93 -11.62 -5.47 -4.90
N GLU A 94 -11.70 -5.50 -6.23
CA GLU A 94 -12.97 -5.42 -6.95
C GLU A 94 -13.89 -6.59 -6.58
N ASN A 95 -13.34 -7.81 -6.45
CA ASN A 95 -14.12 -8.97 -6.03
C ASN A 95 -14.64 -8.83 -4.59
N MET A 96 -13.82 -8.33 -3.67
CA MET A 96 -14.17 -8.16 -2.26
C MET A 96 -15.20 -7.04 -2.06
N THR A 97 -15.05 -5.92 -2.76
CA THR A 97 -15.85 -4.69 -2.53
C THR A 97 -17.00 -4.51 -3.50
N LYS A 98 -16.97 -5.20 -4.65
CA LYS A 98 -17.85 -5.00 -5.81
C LYS A 98 -17.78 -3.59 -6.41
N VAL A 99 -16.78 -2.80 -6.04
CA VAL A 99 -16.51 -1.48 -6.59
C VAL A 99 -15.50 -1.62 -7.73
N LYS A 100 -15.84 -1.11 -8.91
CA LYS A 100 -14.92 -1.04 -10.04
C LYS A 100 -13.79 -0.05 -9.76
N ILE A 101 -12.57 -0.39 -10.16
CA ILE A 101 -11.39 0.45 -10.02
C ILE A 101 -10.92 0.92 -11.39
N ASP A 102 -11.02 2.24 -11.62
CA ASP A 102 -10.65 2.83 -12.91
C ASP A 102 -9.15 3.13 -13.05
N HIS A 103 -8.45 3.34 -11.94
CA HIS A 103 -7.02 3.68 -11.92
C HIS A 103 -6.32 3.01 -10.76
N TYR A 104 -5.03 2.71 -10.94
CA TYR A 104 -4.14 2.16 -9.93
C TYR A 104 -2.94 3.09 -9.76
N LEU A 105 -2.57 3.37 -8.51
CA LEU A 105 -1.41 4.16 -8.13
C LEU A 105 -0.58 3.36 -7.14
N GLU A 106 0.68 3.10 -7.49
CA GLU A 106 1.64 2.48 -6.59
C GLU A 106 2.64 3.51 -6.11
N VAL A 107 2.93 3.48 -4.81
CA VAL A 107 3.88 4.40 -4.18
C VAL A 107 4.83 3.58 -3.30
N ASP A 108 6.11 3.60 -3.64
CA ASP A 108 7.16 3.07 -2.76
C ASP A 108 7.51 4.07 -1.64
N PHE A 109 8.14 3.58 -0.57
CA PHE A 109 8.53 4.40 0.58
C PHE A 109 9.39 5.61 0.20
N THR A 110 10.34 5.45 -0.72
CA THR A 110 11.29 6.52 -1.07
C THR A 110 10.59 7.62 -1.85
N SER A 111 9.74 7.24 -2.80
CA SER A 111 8.92 8.13 -3.61
C SER A 111 7.94 8.92 -2.74
N PHE A 112 7.34 8.27 -1.74
CA PHE A 112 6.50 8.94 -0.75
C PHE A 112 7.28 10.04 0.01
N MET A 113 8.45 9.70 0.57
CA MET A 113 9.23 10.66 1.35
C MET A 113 9.71 11.85 0.54
N LYS A 114 10.21 11.61 -0.68
CA LYS A 114 10.61 12.69 -1.61
C LYS A 114 9.45 13.62 -1.95
N THR A 115 8.25 13.07 -2.10
CA THR A 115 7.03 13.85 -2.36
C THR A 115 6.69 14.74 -1.17
N VAL A 116 6.75 14.20 0.06
CA VAL A 116 6.52 14.97 1.29
C VAL A 116 7.55 16.10 1.46
N ASP A 117 8.83 15.81 1.22
CA ASP A 117 9.89 16.83 1.28
C ASP A 117 9.67 17.94 0.24
N ALA A 118 9.25 17.58 -0.98
CA ALA A 118 8.99 18.53 -2.05
C ALA A 118 7.81 19.48 -1.77
N VAL A 119 6.80 19.03 -1.01
CA VAL A 119 5.67 19.88 -0.59
C VAL A 119 5.95 20.65 0.70
N GLY A 120 7.17 20.57 1.25
CA GLY A 120 7.57 21.28 2.46
C GLY A 120 7.15 20.63 3.78
N GLY A 121 6.84 19.33 3.75
CA GLY A 121 6.33 18.58 4.89
C GLY A 121 4.83 18.74 5.12
N VAL A 122 4.28 17.94 6.04
CA VAL A 122 2.85 17.95 6.38
C VAL A 122 2.68 18.10 7.88
N LYS A 123 1.78 19.00 8.30
CA LYS A 123 1.38 19.12 9.71
C LYS A 123 0.32 18.07 10.02
N ILE A 124 0.57 17.24 11.02
CA ILE A 124 -0.38 16.23 11.49
C ILE A 124 -0.91 16.65 12.85
N CYS A 125 -2.22 16.54 13.03
CA CYS A 125 -2.87 16.69 14.33
C CYS A 125 -3.08 15.31 14.94
N THR A 126 -2.47 15.09 16.10
CA THR A 126 -2.54 13.87 16.89
C THR A 126 -3.45 14.10 18.10
N ALA A 127 -4.29 13.12 18.42
CA ALA A 127 -5.17 13.22 19.60
C ALA A 127 -4.41 13.07 20.92
N ARG A 128 -3.22 12.43 20.87
CA ARG A 128 -2.32 12.18 21.99
C ARG A 128 -0.88 12.17 21.46
N PRO A 129 0.12 12.50 22.30
CA PRO A 129 1.51 12.38 21.93
C PRO A 129 1.84 10.96 21.46
N MET A 130 2.56 10.87 20.34
CA MET A 130 3.00 9.60 19.75
C MET A 130 4.52 9.57 19.69
N LYS A 131 5.11 8.63 20.43
CA LYS A 131 6.55 8.40 20.44
C LYS A 131 6.86 6.94 20.14
N ASP A 132 7.62 6.69 19.09
CA ASP A 132 8.05 5.36 18.67
C ASP A 132 9.58 5.34 18.46
N SER A 133 10.27 4.53 19.25
CA SER A 133 11.73 4.39 19.17
C SER A 133 12.21 3.65 17.92
N TYR A 134 11.38 2.78 17.33
CA TYR A 134 11.74 1.99 16.17
C TYR A 134 11.74 2.84 14.90
N THR A 135 10.72 3.66 14.71
CA THR A 135 10.61 4.58 13.57
C THR A 135 11.22 5.96 13.86
N GLY A 136 11.47 6.29 15.12
CA GLY A 136 11.89 7.62 15.54
C GLY A 136 10.78 8.66 15.56
N LEU A 137 9.52 8.24 15.42
CA LEU A 137 8.36 9.13 15.46
C LEU A 137 8.30 9.85 16.82
N ASN A 138 8.10 11.16 16.77
CA ASN A 138 7.89 11.99 17.95
C ASN A 138 6.94 13.13 17.59
N LEU A 139 5.64 12.89 17.78
CA LEU A 139 4.57 13.85 17.51
C LEU A 139 3.91 14.27 18.83
N PRO A 140 3.54 15.56 18.96
CA PRO A 140 2.94 16.12 20.17
C PRO A 140 1.51 15.62 20.44
#